data_AF-D3TKV0-F1
#
_entry.id   AF-D3TKV0-F1
#
_cell.length_a   1.000
_cell.length_b   1.000
_cell.length_c   1.000
_cell.angle_alpha   90.00
_cell.angle_beta   90.00
_cell.angle_gamma   90.00
#
_symmetry.space_group_name_H-M   'P 1'
#
loop_
_entity.id
_entity.type
_entity.pdbx_description
1 polymer ?
#
loop_
_entity_poly.entity_id
_entity_poly.type
_entity_poly.pdbx_seq_one_letter_code
_entity_poly.pdbx_strand_id
1 'polypeptide(L)'
;MFTEIATNPKYEKLLISTGNILNVLDNAIPLRKSHEELLDSLKLCSECASGRVDDQIEFRESDGQVLRANAELKQKITENARNEISIGVKLFMNKNSKECVKEAANALMSILNVDYVDNVVLAYHPNQYHTKISPGTPDVTAATLQHQSELKWSQSANDSDLNYLKELWFCLEDFALQKQINQLGIADLDTEALQLLCQSARVQPVIAQINLAACCIVPPTLKEFCTQRDIQLLTHSDPEVLLTDENFILPNYTVDWSLRYQVHVRCRGVLTAKGYLLG
;
A
#
# COMPACT_ATOMS: atom_id res chain seq x y z
N MET A 1 23.67 -6.63 -7.99
CA MET A 1 22.79 -6.86 -6.81
C MET A 1 21.42 -7.42 -7.20
N PHE A 2 20.48 -6.67 -7.77
CA PHE A 2 19.13 -7.17 -8.06
C PHE A 2 19.10 -8.41 -8.98
N THR A 3 19.92 -8.42 -10.02
CA THR A 3 20.12 -9.60 -10.90
C THR A 3 20.75 -10.79 -10.17
N GLU A 4 21.63 -10.55 -9.20
CA GLU A 4 22.29 -11.61 -8.41
C GLU A 4 21.32 -12.22 -7.40
N ILE A 5 20.45 -11.38 -6.80
CA ILE A 5 19.36 -11.84 -5.93
C ILE A 5 18.35 -12.65 -6.73
N ALA A 6 17.94 -12.14 -7.90
CA ALA A 6 16.93 -12.76 -8.76
C ALA A 6 17.33 -14.17 -9.25
N THR A 7 18.62 -14.47 -9.28
CA THR A 7 19.17 -15.74 -9.77
C THR A 7 19.63 -16.67 -8.63
N ASN A 8 19.55 -16.22 -7.38
CA ASN A 8 19.97 -17.00 -6.22
C ASN A 8 18.79 -17.79 -5.62
N PRO A 9 18.79 -19.13 -5.73
CA PRO A 9 17.67 -19.96 -5.28
C PRO A 9 17.49 -19.97 -3.74
N LYS A 10 18.42 -19.38 -2.98
CA LYS A 10 18.32 -19.25 -1.52
C LYS A 10 17.19 -18.30 -1.10
N TYR A 11 16.84 -17.34 -1.95
CA TYR A 11 15.84 -16.32 -1.63
C TYR A 11 14.51 -16.68 -2.29
N GLU A 12 13.63 -17.34 -1.53
CA GLU A 12 12.25 -17.59 -1.97
C GLU A 12 11.37 -16.35 -1.78
N LYS A 13 11.72 -15.51 -0.80
CA LYS A 13 11.06 -14.24 -0.50
C LYS A 13 12.08 -13.11 -0.46
N LEU A 14 11.64 -11.92 -0.86
CA LEU A 14 12.45 -10.72 -0.89
C LEU A 14 11.65 -9.54 -0.35
N LEU A 15 12.21 -8.84 0.62
CA LEU A 15 11.66 -7.59 1.14
C LEU A 15 12.48 -6.42 0.60
N ILE A 16 11.81 -5.46 -0.06
CA ILE A 16 12.46 -4.27 -0.61
C ILE A 16 11.95 -3.03 0.12
N SER A 17 12.86 -2.16 0.56
CA SER A 17 12.56 -0.82 1.08
C SER A 17 13.21 0.24 0.20
N THR A 18 12.39 1.20 -0.25
CA THR A 18 12.89 2.33 -1.06
C THR A 18 13.58 3.42 -0.24
N GLY A 19 13.54 3.34 1.09
CA GLY A 19 13.98 4.42 1.97
C GLY A 19 13.12 5.68 1.84
N ASN A 20 13.66 6.81 2.27
CA ASN A 20 13.04 8.10 2.06
C ASN A 20 13.23 8.58 0.61
N ILE A 21 12.14 8.97 -0.06
CA ILE A 21 12.15 9.36 -1.49
C ILE A 21 11.87 10.85 -1.74
N LEU A 22 11.55 11.64 -0.71
CA LEU A 22 11.07 13.02 -0.85
C LEU A 22 12.04 13.98 -1.58
N ASN A 23 13.34 13.78 -1.42
CA ASN A 23 14.37 14.65 -2.01
C ASN A 23 15.18 13.97 -3.11
N VAL A 24 14.79 12.76 -3.49
CA VAL A 24 15.55 11.89 -4.39
C VAL A 24 14.93 11.92 -5.80
N LEU A 25 13.60 11.97 -5.87
CA LEU A 25 12.89 12.08 -7.14
C LEU A 25 12.79 13.55 -7.55
N ASP A 26 13.02 13.83 -8.83
CA ASP A 26 12.95 15.18 -9.36
C ASP A 26 11.54 15.76 -9.20
N ASN A 27 11.42 16.76 -8.32
CA ASN A 27 10.18 17.46 -7.97
C ASN A 27 9.66 18.36 -9.11
N ALA A 28 10.38 18.45 -10.24
CA ALA A 28 9.98 19.22 -11.42
C ALA A 28 8.75 18.65 -12.16
N ILE A 29 8.27 17.44 -11.83
CA ILE A 29 7.05 16.85 -12.39
C ILE A 29 5.89 16.99 -11.39
N PRO A 30 4.93 17.90 -11.60
CA PRO A 30 3.75 18.03 -10.76
C PRO A 30 2.84 16.79 -10.88
N LEU A 31 2.30 16.32 -9.77
CA LEU A 31 1.32 15.21 -9.68
C LEU A 31 1.78 13.86 -10.26
N ARG A 32 2.95 13.36 -9.83
CA ARG A 32 3.32 11.97 -10.12
C ARG A 32 2.31 10.99 -9.53
N LYS A 33 1.90 9.99 -10.32
CA LYS A 33 1.05 8.90 -9.82
C LYS A 33 1.89 7.99 -8.93
N SER A 34 1.27 7.40 -7.90
CA SER A 34 1.93 6.55 -6.91
C SER A 34 2.68 5.37 -7.52
N HIS A 35 2.14 4.79 -8.61
CA HIS A 35 2.76 3.70 -9.35
C HIS A 35 4.07 4.13 -10.04
N GLU A 36 4.09 5.30 -10.69
CA GLU A 36 5.27 5.84 -11.36
C GLU A 36 6.36 6.17 -10.34
N GLU A 37 5.97 6.78 -9.22
CA GLU A 37 6.86 7.08 -8.11
C GLU A 37 7.50 5.81 -7.53
N LEU A 38 6.72 4.75 -7.36
CA LEU A 38 7.21 3.45 -6.91
C LEU A 38 8.19 2.83 -7.91
N LEU A 39 7.87 2.79 -9.21
CA LEU A 39 8.75 2.25 -10.24
C LEU A 39 10.09 2.98 -10.30
N ASP A 40 10.09 4.31 -10.24
CA ASP A 40 11.33 5.09 -10.22
C ASP A 40 12.12 4.84 -8.94
N SER A 41 11.45 4.71 -7.80
CA SER A 41 12.08 4.36 -6.52
C SER A 41 12.73 2.97 -6.56
N LEU A 42 12.10 2.01 -7.24
CA LEU A 42 12.64 0.67 -7.45
C LEU A 42 13.87 0.68 -8.37
N LYS A 43 13.87 1.50 -9.44
CA LYS A 43 15.06 1.68 -10.30
C LYS A 43 16.23 2.21 -9.49
N LEU A 44 16.01 3.19 -8.60
CA LEU A 44 17.04 3.69 -7.69
C LEU A 44 17.61 2.58 -6.78
N CYS A 45 16.78 1.65 -6.32
CA CYS A 45 17.24 0.48 -5.57
C CYS A 45 18.09 -0.49 -6.40
N SER A 46 18.03 -0.42 -7.74
CA SER A 46 18.87 -1.22 -8.65
C SER A 46 20.13 -0.49 -9.14
N GLU A 47 20.10 0.85 -9.18
CA GLU A 47 21.11 1.70 -9.84
C GLU A 47 22.12 2.37 -8.89
N CYS A 48 21.94 2.32 -7.55
CA CYS A 48 22.86 2.97 -6.61
C CYS A 48 24.25 2.29 -6.57
N ALA A 49 25.08 2.66 -7.54
CA ALA A 49 26.53 2.51 -7.58
C ALA A 49 27.25 3.89 -7.52
N SER A 50 26.51 5.00 -7.38
CA SER A 50 27.02 6.37 -7.54
C SER A 50 27.21 7.13 -6.21
N GLY A 51 28.22 6.74 -5.44
CA GLY A 51 29.15 7.65 -4.73
C GLY A 51 28.66 8.63 -3.64
N ARG A 52 27.36 8.78 -3.35
CA ARG A 52 26.86 9.57 -2.21
C ARG A 52 26.63 8.68 -0.98
N VAL A 53 27.11 9.10 0.18
CA VAL A 53 27.03 8.31 1.44
C VAL A 53 25.57 8.04 1.86
N ASP A 54 24.63 8.92 1.48
CA ASP A 54 23.21 8.82 1.86
C ASP A 54 22.37 7.90 0.96
N ASP A 55 22.91 7.44 -0.18
CA ASP A 55 22.22 6.58 -1.17
C ASP A 55 22.64 5.09 -1.05
N GLN A 56 23.15 4.68 0.11
CA GLN A 56 23.62 3.31 0.31
C GLN A 56 22.50 2.28 0.28
N ILE A 57 22.73 1.18 -0.43
CA ILE A 57 21.89 -0.02 -0.37
C ILE A 57 22.49 -0.99 0.64
N GLU A 58 21.72 -1.31 1.68
CA GLU A 58 22.03 -2.37 2.64
C GLU A 58 21.34 -3.65 2.17
N PHE A 59 22.11 -4.69 1.84
CA PHE A 59 21.57 -6.02 1.55
C PHE A 59 21.78 -6.95 2.75
N ARG A 60 20.69 -7.49 3.28
CA ARG A 60 20.69 -8.43 4.40
C ARG A 60 20.48 -9.85 3.88
N GLU A 61 21.59 -10.55 3.67
CA GLU A 61 21.65 -11.91 3.10
C GLU A 61 20.98 -13.00 3.96
N SER A 62 20.79 -12.76 5.26
CA SER A 62 20.09 -13.71 6.14
C SER A 62 18.61 -13.79 5.81
N ASP A 63 18.01 -12.65 5.46
CA ASP A 63 16.56 -12.46 5.45
C ASP A 63 16.03 -12.03 4.08
N GLY A 64 16.89 -11.96 3.06
CA GLY A 64 16.52 -11.50 1.72
C GLY A 64 15.93 -10.09 1.77
N GLN A 65 16.65 -9.13 2.35
CA GLN A 65 16.16 -7.73 2.42
C GLN A 65 17.08 -6.78 1.67
N VAL A 66 16.49 -5.91 0.86
CA VAL A 66 17.17 -4.79 0.21
C VAL A 66 16.64 -3.50 0.81
N LEU A 67 17.49 -2.77 1.51
CA LEU A 67 17.11 -1.53 2.19
C LEU A 67 17.92 -0.37 1.62
N ARG A 68 17.27 0.50 0.83
CA ARG A 68 17.89 1.74 0.34
C ARG A 68 17.84 2.82 1.43
N ALA A 69 18.95 3.55 1.61
CA ALA A 69 19.05 4.75 2.46
C ALA A 69 18.48 4.54 3.89
N ASN A 70 18.64 3.33 4.44
CA ASN A 70 18.01 2.93 5.70
C ASN A 70 18.48 3.77 6.90
N ALA A 71 19.76 4.18 6.92
CA ALA A 71 20.31 5.03 7.96
C ALA A 71 19.71 6.44 7.93
N GLU A 72 19.55 7.05 6.74
CA GLU A 72 18.92 8.36 6.56
C GLU A 72 17.44 8.30 6.97
N LEU A 73 16.72 7.25 6.57
CA LEU A 73 15.34 7.03 7.00
C LEU A 73 15.21 6.97 8.53
N LYS A 74 16.08 6.20 9.20
CA LYS A 74 16.07 6.10 10.67
C LYS A 74 16.39 7.45 11.34
N GLN A 75 17.33 8.20 10.78
CA GLN A 75 17.61 9.55 11.25
C GLN A 75 16.36 10.43 11.12
N LYS A 76 15.70 10.43 9.97
CA LYS A 76 14.47 11.21 9.72
C LYS A 76 13.34 10.87 10.68
N ILE A 77 13.15 9.59 10.99
CA ILE A 77 12.11 9.14 11.93
C ILE A 77 12.43 9.58 13.37
N THR A 78 13.71 9.62 13.74
CA THR A 78 14.17 9.96 15.10
C THR A 78 14.45 11.46 15.32
N GLU A 79 14.33 12.30 14.28
CA GLU A 79 14.49 13.75 14.35
C GLU A 79 13.49 14.44 15.29
N ASN A 80 12.30 13.85 15.46
CA ASN A 80 11.24 14.36 16.33
C ASN A 80 10.80 13.23 17.28
N ALA A 81 10.20 13.58 18.42
CA ALA A 81 9.68 12.55 19.32
C ALA A 81 8.56 11.74 18.64
N ARG A 82 8.41 10.45 18.99
CA ARG A 82 7.40 9.58 18.35
C ARG A 82 5.98 10.15 18.46
N ASN A 83 5.63 10.77 19.58
CA ASN A 83 4.35 11.44 19.81
C ASN A 83 4.20 12.81 19.10
N GLU A 84 5.24 13.29 18.43
CA GLU A 84 5.22 14.51 17.60
C GLU A 84 5.05 14.19 16.11
N ILE A 85 5.30 12.94 15.69
CA ILE A 85 5.13 12.49 14.29
C ILE A 85 3.92 11.59 14.10
N SER A 86 3.22 11.73 12.97
CA SER A 86 2.18 10.82 12.53
C SER A 86 2.70 9.95 11.39
N ILE A 87 2.56 8.63 11.52
CA ILE A 87 2.93 7.66 10.47
C ILE A 87 1.65 7.10 9.86
N GLY A 88 1.36 7.50 8.63
CA GLY A 88 0.24 6.97 7.87
C GLY A 88 0.69 5.97 6.81
N VAL A 89 -0.08 4.90 6.65
CA VAL A 89 0.26 3.76 5.79
C VAL A 89 -0.93 3.41 4.92
N LYS A 90 -0.68 3.11 3.65
CA LYS A 90 -1.64 2.42 2.79
C LYS A 90 -1.05 1.10 2.33
N LEU A 91 -1.71 0.00 2.70
CA LEU A 91 -1.32 -1.38 2.40
C LEU A 91 -2.14 -1.87 1.22
N PHE A 92 -1.46 -2.17 0.11
CA PHE A 92 -2.03 -2.73 -1.11
C PHE A 92 -1.76 -4.24 -1.13
N MET A 93 -2.83 -5.01 -1.09
CA MET A 93 -2.76 -6.47 -1.13
C MET A 93 -3.07 -6.95 -2.54
N ASN A 94 -2.17 -7.73 -3.13
CA ASN A 94 -2.37 -8.32 -4.46
C ASN A 94 -3.05 -9.70 -4.36
N LYS A 95 -2.98 -10.35 -3.20
CA LYS A 95 -3.66 -11.63 -2.93
C LYS A 95 -4.27 -11.66 -1.53
N ASN A 96 -5.24 -12.55 -1.32
CA ASN A 96 -5.69 -12.86 0.03
C ASN A 96 -4.65 -13.75 0.72
N SER A 97 -3.82 -13.16 1.58
CA SER A 97 -2.97 -13.89 2.52
C SER A 97 -2.80 -13.11 3.82
N LYS A 98 -3.20 -13.73 4.93
CA LYS A 98 -3.00 -13.20 6.29
C LYS A 98 -1.51 -13.17 6.65
N GLU A 99 -0.74 -14.11 6.12
CA GLU A 99 0.71 -14.18 6.30
C GLU A 99 1.38 -12.96 5.67
N CYS A 100 0.97 -12.58 4.45
CA CYS A 100 1.47 -11.36 3.80
C CYS A 100 1.08 -10.09 4.57
N VAL A 101 -0.11 -10.00 5.16
CA VAL A 101 -0.49 -8.87 6.04
C VAL A 101 0.43 -8.79 7.26
N LYS A 102 0.70 -9.93 7.91
CA LYS A 102 1.62 -9.99 9.06
C LYS A 102 3.04 -9.61 8.66
N GLU A 103 3.50 -10.12 7.53
CA GLU A 103 4.82 -9.83 6.96
C GLU A 103 4.96 -8.33 6.70
N ALA A 104 3.99 -7.73 6.00
CA ALA A 104 3.96 -6.30 5.71
C ALA A 104 3.99 -5.42 6.96
N ALA A 105 3.13 -5.72 7.94
CA ALA A 105 3.05 -4.95 9.19
C ALA A 105 4.33 -5.09 10.03
N ASN A 106 4.88 -6.30 10.16
CA ASN A 106 6.11 -6.53 10.92
C ASN A 106 7.33 -5.92 10.23
N ALA A 107 7.43 -6.03 8.90
CA ALA A 107 8.46 -5.41 8.10
C ALA A 107 8.46 -3.88 8.28
N LEU A 108 7.27 -3.27 8.25
CA LEU A 108 7.09 -1.84 8.48
C LEU A 108 7.63 -1.40 9.85
N MET A 109 7.20 -2.06 10.93
CA MET A 109 7.64 -1.71 12.29
C MET A 109 9.15 -1.88 12.45
N SER A 110 9.71 -2.96 11.90
CA SER A 110 11.15 -3.27 11.96
C SER A 110 11.99 -2.26 11.18
N ILE A 111 11.59 -1.93 9.94
CA ILE A 111 12.34 -1.00 9.08
C ILE A 111 12.27 0.43 9.59
N LEU A 112 11.07 0.88 9.99
CA LEU A 112 10.89 2.22 10.56
C LEU A 112 11.40 2.31 12.01
N ASN A 113 11.69 1.17 12.65
CA ASN A 113 12.10 1.06 14.04
C ASN A 113 11.13 1.78 15.01
N VAL A 114 9.84 1.44 14.89
CA VAL A 114 8.76 1.99 15.70
C VAL A 114 7.89 0.89 16.28
N ASP A 115 7.33 1.11 17.47
CA ASP A 115 6.43 0.15 18.12
C ASP A 115 5.00 0.20 17.57
N TYR A 116 4.62 1.35 16.98
CA TYR A 116 3.27 1.57 16.47
C TYR A 116 3.22 2.60 15.33
N VAL A 117 2.17 2.53 14.51
CA VAL A 117 1.80 3.51 13.48
C VAL A 117 0.42 4.10 13.73
N ASP A 118 0.17 5.28 13.17
CA ASP A 118 -1.02 6.07 13.46
C ASP A 118 -2.23 5.61 12.66
N ASN A 119 -2.06 5.35 11.36
CA ASN A 119 -3.13 4.79 10.55
C ASN A 119 -2.60 3.78 9.52
N VAL A 120 -3.38 2.74 9.29
CA VAL A 120 -3.20 1.80 8.18
C VAL A 120 -4.50 1.69 7.41
N VAL A 121 -4.45 2.05 6.13
CA VAL A 121 -5.57 1.89 5.18
C VAL A 121 -5.32 0.65 4.32
N LEU A 122 -6.22 -0.33 4.37
CA LEU A 122 -6.19 -1.51 3.51
C LEU A 122 -6.80 -1.19 2.14
N ALA A 123 -6.10 -1.55 1.07
CA ALA A 123 -6.59 -1.58 -0.31
C ALA A 123 -6.41 -3.00 -0.85
N TYR A 124 -7.50 -3.61 -1.30
CA TYR A 124 -7.52 -4.96 -1.84
C TYR A 124 -8.55 -5.02 -2.96
N HIS A 125 -8.20 -5.61 -4.11
CA HIS A 125 -9.06 -5.68 -5.29
C HIS A 125 -8.92 -7.07 -5.97
N PRO A 126 -9.73 -8.08 -5.58
CA PRO A 126 -9.58 -9.47 -6.04
C PRO A 126 -9.86 -9.66 -7.54
N ASN A 127 -10.71 -8.82 -8.12
CA ASN A 127 -11.24 -8.98 -9.48
C ASN A 127 -10.25 -8.74 -10.63
N GLN A 128 -9.01 -8.31 -10.34
CA GLN A 128 -8.02 -8.08 -11.40
C GLN A 128 -7.29 -9.36 -11.87
N TYR A 129 -7.30 -10.43 -11.08
CA TYR A 129 -6.65 -11.70 -11.46
C TYR A 129 -7.59 -12.64 -12.22
N HIS A 130 -8.91 -12.52 -12.02
CA HIS A 130 -9.91 -13.35 -12.69
C HIS A 130 -10.15 -12.95 -14.16
N THR A 131 -9.88 -11.71 -14.56
CA THR A 131 -10.07 -11.24 -15.95
C THR A 131 -9.00 -11.70 -16.93
N LYS A 132 -7.92 -12.35 -16.46
CA LYS A 132 -6.84 -12.87 -17.32
C LYS A 132 -6.98 -14.36 -17.71
N ILE A 133 -8.00 -15.08 -17.21
CA ILE A 133 -8.24 -16.50 -17.56
C ILE A 133 -9.58 -16.63 -18.28
N SER A 134 -9.66 -16.12 -19.51
CA SER A 134 -10.62 -16.59 -20.50
C SER A 134 -9.93 -16.60 -21.86
N PRO A 135 -9.35 -17.74 -22.27
CA PRO A 135 -8.81 -17.88 -23.61
C PRO A 135 -9.98 -18.11 -24.56
N GLY A 136 -10.35 -17.07 -25.32
CA GLY A 136 -11.14 -17.26 -26.53
C GLY A 136 -12.21 -16.21 -26.77
N THR A 137 -11.80 -15.03 -27.25
CA THR A 137 -12.39 -14.39 -28.44
C THR A 137 -11.52 -13.18 -28.83
N PRO A 138 -10.98 -13.13 -30.07
CA PRO A 138 -10.33 -11.93 -30.59
C PRO A 138 -11.40 -11.06 -31.22
N ASP A 139 -11.79 -9.98 -30.54
CA ASP A 139 -12.21 -8.70 -31.12
C ASP A 139 -13.07 -7.93 -30.11
N VAL A 140 -12.45 -7.01 -29.38
CA VAL A 140 -13.12 -5.75 -29.06
C VAL A 140 -12.07 -4.65 -29.17
N THR A 141 -12.28 -3.79 -30.16
CA THR A 141 -11.52 -2.59 -30.47
C THR A 141 -11.45 -1.64 -29.27
N ALA A 142 -10.47 -0.75 -29.29
CA ALA A 142 -10.06 0.22 -28.25
C ALA A 142 -11.12 1.29 -27.84
N ALA A 143 -12.41 0.96 -27.88
CA ALA A 143 -13.54 1.85 -27.60
C ALA A 143 -14.24 1.60 -26.24
N THR A 144 -13.77 0.66 -25.41
CA THR A 144 -14.40 0.35 -24.10
C THR A 144 -13.74 1.08 -22.91
N LEU A 145 -12.85 2.04 -23.15
CA LEU A 145 -12.19 2.85 -22.10
C LEU A 145 -12.98 4.11 -21.68
N GLN A 146 -14.31 4.06 -21.77
CA GLN A 146 -15.21 5.12 -21.27
C GLN A 146 -16.47 4.54 -20.61
N HIS A 147 -16.31 3.56 -19.72
CA HIS A 147 -17.33 3.33 -18.69
C HIS A 147 -16.85 3.95 -17.40
N GLN A 148 -17.55 5.01 -16.99
CA GLN A 148 -17.51 5.57 -15.64
C GLN A 148 -17.68 4.41 -14.65
N SER A 149 -16.60 4.02 -13.97
CA SER A 149 -16.61 2.91 -13.03
C SER A 149 -17.32 3.36 -11.75
N GLU A 150 -18.63 3.16 -11.69
CA GLU A 150 -19.35 3.22 -10.43
C GLU A 150 -18.64 2.29 -9.43
N LEU A 151 -18.24 2.81 -8.26
CA LEU A 151 -17.75 1.98 -7.15
C LEU A 151 -18.85 0.97 -6.79
N LYS A 152 -18.70 -0.25 -7.27
CA LYS A 152 -19.66 -1.33 -7.06
C LYS A 152 -18.93 -2.57 -6.60
N TRP A 153 -18.31 -2.44 -5.42
CA TRP A 153 -17.70 -3.57 -4.73
C TRP A 153 -18.76 -4.64 -4.47
N SER A 154 -19.91 -4.28 -3.94
CA SER A 154 -21.03 -5.19 -3.63
C SER A 154 -21.66 -5.91 -4.84
N GLN A 155 -21.50 -5.38 -6.06
CA GLN A 155 -22.08 -5.99 -7.28
C GLN A 155 -21.05 -6.74 -8.14
N SER A 156 -19.75 -6.41 -8.01
CA SER A 156 -18.66 -7.06 -8.73
C SER A 156 -17.95 -8.13 -7.89
N ALA A 157 -17.96 -8.00 -6.57
CA ALA A 157 -17.46 -8.98 -5.63
C ALA A 157 -18.54 -10.04 -5.38
N ASN A 158 -18.23 -11.31 -5.63
CA ASN A 158 -19.10 -12.38 -5.12
C ASN A 158 -18.99 -12.46 -3.58
N ASP A 159 -19.88 -13.20 -2.91
CA ASP A 159 -19.82 -13.33 -1.44
C ASP A 159 -18.43 -13.80 -0.93
N SER A 160 -17.67 -14.56 -1.74
CA SER A 160 -16.31 -14.98 -1.40
C SER A 160 -15.29 -13.85 -1.35
N ASP A 161 -15.37 -12.86 -2.25
CA ASP A 161 -14.42 -11.73 -2.31
C ASP A 161 -14.51 -10.82 -1.09
N LEU A 162 -15.73 -10.56 -0.60
CA LEU A 162 -15.93 -9.82 0.64
C LEU A 162 -15.46 -10.63 1.85
N ASN A 163 -15.61 -11.95 1.84
CA ASN A 163 -15.07 -12.81 2.89
C ASN A 163 -13.54 -12.79 2.90
N TYR A 164 -12.90 -12.80 1.73
CA TYR A 164 -11.45 -12.64 1.61
C TYR A 164 -10.96 -11.30 2.14
N LEU A 165 -11.66 -10.21 1.83
CA LEU A 165 -11.36 -8.89 2.41
C LEU A 165 -11.46 -8.91 3.94
N LYS A 166 -12.51 -9.54 4.48
CA LYS A 166 -12.72 -9.66 5.93
C LYS A 166 -11.60 -10.45 6.60
N GLU A 167 -11.07 -11.51 5.98
CA GLU A 167 -9.93 -12.25 6.52
C GLU A 167 -8.67 -11.39 6.66
N LEU A 168 -8.38 -10.56 5.65
CA LEU A 168 -7.29 -9.59 5.70
C LEU A 168 -7.54 -8.53 6.78
N TRP A 169 -8.77 -8.02 6.86
CA TRP A 169 -9.19 -7.06 7.87
C TRP A 169 -9.00 -7.61 9.28
N PHE A 170 -9.51 -8.80 9.58
CA PHE A 170 -9.38 -9.43 10.91
C PHE A 170 -7.93 -9.61 11.33
N CYS A 171 -7.03 -9.86 10.38
CA CYS A 171 -5.61 -9.90 10.66
C CYS A 171 -5.07 -8.53 11.09
N LEU A 172 -5.48 -7.43 10.44
CA LEU A 172 -5.12 -6.06 10.85
C LEU A 172 -5.74 -5.67 12.20
N GLU A 173 -6.94 -6.17 12.51
CA GLU A 173 -7.55 -5.95 13.83
C GLU A 173 -6.68 -6.48 14.97
N ASP A 174 -6.01 -7.62 14.79
CA ASP A 174 -5.13 -8.18 15.82
C ASP A 174 -3.96 -7.23 16.14
N PHE A 175 -3.38 -6.57 15.13
CA PHE A 175 -2.37 -5.53 15.32
C PHE A 175 -2.94 -4.28 16.02
N ALA A 176 -4.17 -3.89 15.70
CA ALA A 176 -4.83 -2.77 16.35
C ALA A 176 -5.15 -3.06 17.83
N LEU A 177 -5.63 -4.28 18.14
CA LEU A 177 -5.86 -4.74 19.51
C LEU A 177 -4.57 -4.80 20.34
N GLN A 178 -3.44 -5.09 19.69
CA GLN A 178 -2.10 -5.04 20.28
C GLN A 178 -1.51 -3.62 20.36
N LYS A 179 -2.27 -2.59 19.95
CA LYS A 179 -1.86 -1.17 19.91
C LYS A 179 -0.66 -0.89 19.02
N GLN A 180 -0.39 -1.76 18.06
CA GLN A 180 0.62 -1.54 17.02
C GLN A 180 0.06 -0.68 15.88
N ILE A 181 -1.25 -0.69 15.67
CA ILE A 181 -1.94 0.20 14.72
C ILE A 181 -3.02 0.97 15.47
N ASN A 182 -2.93 2.31 15.51
CA ASN A 182 -3.89 3.12 16.26
C ASN A 182 -5.25 3.23 15.56
N GLN A 183 -5.25 3.36 14.24
CA GLN A 183 -6.46 3.55 13.45
C GLN A 183 -6.43 2.69 12.18
N LEU A 184 -7.54 2.00 11.91
CA LEU A 184 -7.71 1.23 10.69
C LEU A 184 -8.60 1.98 9.70
N GLY A 185 -8.25 1.86 8.43
CA GLY A 185 -9.05 2.37 7.32
C GLY A 185 -9.17 1.38 6.19
N ILE A 186 -10.15 1.60 5.32
CA ILE A 186 -10.43 0.75 4.16
C ILE A 186 -10.59 1.64 2.93
N ALA A 187 -10.06 1.19 1.79
CA ALA A 187 -10.19 1.88 0.51
C ALA A 187 -11.24 1.21 -0.38
N ASP A 188 -11.92 2.02 -1.17
CA ASP A 188 -12.71 1.66 -2.34
C ASP A 188 -13.88 0.69 -2.11
N LEU A 189 -14.42 0.68 -0.89
CA LEU A 189 -15.71 0.03 -0.61
C LEU A 189 -16.88 0.98 -0.92
N ASP A 190 -17.92 0.42 -1.52
CA ASP A 190 -19.23 1.06 -1.57
C ASP A 190 -19.94 0.99 -0.20
N THR A 191 -21.11 1.62 -0.11
CA THR A 191 -21.83 1.78 1.16
C THR A 191 -22.22 0.42 1.74
N GLU A 192 -22.70 -0.47 0.89
CA GLU A 192 -23.18 -1.81 1.24
C GLU A 192 -22.03 -2.69 1.74
N ALA A 193 -20.89 -2.71 1.04
CA ALA A 193 -19.73 -3.47 1.45
C ALA A 193 -19.12 -2.94 2.75
N LEU A 194 -19.04 -1.61 2.91
CA LEU A 194 -18.55 -0.99 4.14
C LEU A 194 -19.47 -1.31 5.33
N GLN A 195 -20.80 -1.32 5.13
CA GLN A 195 -21.76 -1.74 6.14
C GLN A 195 -21.52 -3.20 6.56
N LEU A 196 -21.39 -4.11 5.60
CA LEU A 196 -21.14 -5.53 5.85
C LEU A 196 -19.80 -5.78 6.56
N LEU A 197 -18.77 -5.00 6.25
CA LEU A 197 -17.49 -5.02 6.99
C LEU A 197 -17.70 -4.57 8.44
N CYS A 198 -18.32 -3.40 8.65
CA CYS A 198 -18.60 -2.83 9.97
C CYS A 198 -19.39 -3.78 10.88
N GLN A 199 -20.34 -4.54 10.31
CA GLN A 199 -21.15 -5.52 11.05
C GLN A 199 -20.32 -6.67 11.61
N SER A 200 -19.23 -7.05 10.94
CA SER A 200 -18.38 -8.17 11.35
C SER A 200 -17.10 -7.75 12.09
N ALA A 201 -16.73 -6.47 12.05
CA ALA A 201 -15.47 -5.97 12.56
C ALA A 201 -15.45 -5.85 14.10
N ARG A 202 -14.42 -6.41 14.73
CA ARG A 202 -14.08 -6.20 16.15
C ARG A 202 -13.47 -4.82 16.38
N VAL A 203 -12.65 -4.36 15.41
CA VAL A 203 -12.08 -3.02 15.38
C VAL A 203 -12.64 -2.29 14.17
N GLN A 204 -13.42 -1.24 14.44
CA GLN A 204 -14.15 -0.53 13.39
C GLN A 204 -13.19 0.27 12.49
N PRO A 205 -13.45 0.33 11.17
CA PRO A 205 -12.77 1.29 10.32
C PRO A 205 -13.13 2.70 10.80
N VAL A 206 -12.13 3.56 10.96
CA VAL A 206 -12.33 5.00 11.26
C VAL A 206 -11.94 5.89 10.07
N ILE A 207 -11.40 5.29 9.01
CA ILE A 207 -11.09 5.95 7.75
C ILE A 207 -11.71 5.14 6.60
N ALA A 208 -12.42 5.81 5.70
CA ALA A 208 -12.84 5.26 4.42
C ALA A 208 -12.20 6.09 3.30
N GLN A 209 -11.62 5.43 2.31
CA GLN A 209 -11.00 6.07 1.16
C GLN A 209 -11.80 5.77 -0.12
N ILE A 210 -11.99 6.78 -0.97
CA ILE A 210 -12.63 6.64 -2.27
C ILE A 210 -11.72 7.16 -3.39
N ASN A 211 -11.57 6.37 -4.44
CA ASN A 211 -10.81 6.76 -5.61
C ASN A 211 -11.57 7.79 -6.47
N LEU A 212 -10.98 8.96 -6.68
CA LEU A 212 -11.56 10.02 -7.49
C LEU A 212 -11.61 9.68 -8.99
N ALA A 213 -10.75 8.78 -9.46
CA ALA A 213 -10.81 8.29 -10.83
C ALA A 213 -12.10 7.49 -11.10
N ALA A 214 -12.65 6.87 -10.06
CA ALA A 214 -13.91 6.13 -10.10
C ALA A 214 -15.14 7.01 -9.76
N CYS A 215 -14.95 8.18 -9.14
CA CYS A 215 -16.07 8.99 -8.69
C CYS A 215 -15.74 10.50 -8.63
N CYS A 216 -16.28 11.29 -9.56
CA CYS A 216 -16.18 12.76 -9.51
C CYS A 216 -17.03 13.38 -8.39
N ILE A 217 -18.00 12.63 -7.86
CA ILE A 217 -18.94 13.05 -6.82
C ILE A 217 -18.99 11.93 -5.80
N VAL A 218 -18.53 12.21 -4.58
CA VAL A 218 -18.64 11.26 -3.46
C VAL A 218 -20.12 10.84 -3.28
N PRO A 219 -20.46 9.54 -3.30
CA PRO A 219 -21.83 9.08 -3.16
C PRO A 219 -22.50 9.61 -1.87
N PRO A 220 -23.68 10.24 -1.93
CA PRO A 220 -24.34 10.82 -0.76
C PRO A 220 -24.61 9.78 0.34
N THR A 221 -25.04 8.58 -0.03
CA THR A 221 -25.31 7.47 0.90
C THR A 221 -24.06 7.06 1.67
N LEU A 222 -22.91 6.97 0.98
CA LEU A 222 -21.62 6.66 1.61
C LEU A 222 -21.21 7.76 2.58
N LYS A 223 -21.37 9.04 2.18
CA LYS A 223 -21.06 10.19 3.03
C LYS A 223 -21.93 10.23 4.29
N GLU A 224 -23.23 10.00 4.15
CA GLU A 224 -24.16 9.93 5.28
C GLU A 224 -23.79 8.79 6.23
N PHE A 225 -23.54 7.58 5.70
CA PHE A 225 -23.14 6.44 6.50
C PHE A 225 -21.84 6.70 7.26
N CYS A 226 -20.81 7.22 6.59
CA CYS A 226 -19.54 7.56 7.23
C CYS A 226 -19.72 8.61 8.33
N THR A 227 -20.53 9.65 8.08
CA THR A 227 -20.83 10.69 9.08
C THR A 227 -21.55 10.11 10.31
N GLN A 228 -22.53 9.24 10.12
CA GLN A 228 -23.28 8.61 11.22
C GLN A 228 -22.41 7.69 12.09
N ARG A 229 -21.36 7.10 11.51
CA ARG A 229 -20.48 6.13 12.16
C ARG A 229 -19.14 6.73 12.61
N ASP A 230 -18.97 8.04 12.47
CA ASP A 230 -17.72 8.78 12.75
C ASP A 230 -16.51 8.22 11.97
N ILE A 231 -16.74 7.87 10.70
CA ILE A 231 -15.72 7.41 9.76
C ILE A 231 -15.26 8.61 8.93
N GLN A 232 -13.96 8.90 8.95
CA GLN A 232 -13.36 9.94 8.13
C GLN A 232 -13.34 9.50 6.66
N LEU A 233 -14.15 10.16 5.83
CA LEU A 233 -14.18 9.90 4.38
C LEU A 233 -13.14 10.76 3.65
N LEU A 234 -12.14 10.12 3.07
CA LEU A 234 -11.01 10.72 2.36
C LEU A 234 -10.99 10.32 0.90
N THR A 235 -10.34 11.11 0.06
CA THR A 235 -10.18 10.84 -1.38
C THR A 235 -8.75 10.45 -1.71
N HIS A 236 -8.56 9.60 -2.73
CA HIS A 236 -7.23 9.30 -3.28
C HIS A 236 -7.25 9.15 -4.81
N SER A 237 -6.05 9.00 -5.38
CA SER A 237 -5.82 8.79 -6.81
C SER A 237 -4.84 7.66 -7.09
N ASP A 238 -4.63 6.78 -6.11
CA ASP A 238 -3.87 5.54 -6.30
C ASP A 238 -4.57 4.64 -7.33
N PRO A 239 -3.83 3.86 -8.14
CA PRO A 239 -4.45 2.77 -8.88
C PRO A 239 -4.97 1.69 -7.91
N GLU A 240 -5.91 0.85 -8.37
CA GLU A 240 -6.42 -0.29 -7.61
C GLU A 240 -5.30 -1.29 -7.24
N VAL A 241 -4.40 -1.58 -8.20
CA VAL A 241 -3.18 -2.35 -7.95
C VAL A 241 -1.97 -1.44 -8.14
N LEU A 242 -1.18 -1.29 -7.07
CA LEU A 242 -0.04 -0.36 -7.06
C LEU A 242 1.12 -0.86 -7.92
N LEU A 243 1.39 -2.17 -7.92
CA LEU A 243 2.41 -2.79 -8.76
C LEU A 243 1.99 -4.22 -9.12
N THR A 244 1.96 -4.51 -10.42
CA THR A 244 1.67 -5.83 -10.97
C THR A 244 2.98 -6.60 -11.24
N ASP A 245 2.90 -7.93 -11.24
CA ASP A 245 4.06 -8.80 -11.51
C ASP A 245 4.71 -8.52 -12.88
N GLU A 246 3.90 -8.20 -13.89
CA GLU A 246 4.38 -7.84 -15.25
C GLU A 246 5.24 -6.58 -15.27
N ASN A 247 5.00 -5.66 -14.34
CA ASN A 247 5.71 -4.39 -14.23
C ASN A 247 6.82 -4.45 -13.17
N PHE A 248 7.01 -5.58 -12.49
CA PHE A 248 8.03 -5.70 -11.47
C PHE A 248 9.41 -5.85 -12.10
N ILE A 249 10.39 -5.12 -11.57
CA ILE A 249 11.73 -5.03 -12.18
C ILE A 249 12.61 -6.27 -11.94
N LEU A 250 12.22 -7.16 -11.02
CA LEU A 250 12.95 -8.38 -10.71
C LEU A 250 12.31 -9.58 -11.42
N PRO A 251 13.03 -10.23 -12.35
CA PRO A 251 12.50 -11.42 -13.01
C PRO A 251 12.32 -12.57 -12.01
N ASN A 252 11.32 -13.42 -12.24
CA ASN A 252 10.96 -14.60 -11.44
C ASN A 252 10.39 -14.32 -10.05
N TYR A 253 10.18 -13.07 -9.68
CA TYR A 253 9.49 -12.70 -8.45
C TYR A 253 8.12 -12.11 -8.78
N THR A 254 7.16 -12.36 -7.89
CA THR A 254 5.85 -11.71 -7.88
C THR A 254 5.77 -10.75 -6.70
N VAL A 255 4.87 -9.77 -6.79
CA VAL A 255 4.62 -8.82 -5.70
C VAL A 255 3.35 -9.28 -4.98
N ASP A 256 3.50 -9.78 -3.77
CA ASP A 256 2.38 -10.26 -2.96
C ASP A 256 1.66 -9.12 -2.27
N TRP A 257 2.43 -8.13 -1.83
CA TRP A 257 1.94 -6.91 -1.21
C TRP A 257 2.89 -5.74 -1.46
N SER A 258 2.32 -4.54 -1.44
CA SER A 258 3.10 -3.31 -1.40
C SER A 258 2.47 -2.37 -0.40
N LEU A 259 3.27 -1.55 0.26
CA LEU A 259 2.76 -0.51 1.13
C LEU A 259 3.46 0.80 0.86
N ARG A 260 2.73 1.89 1.07
CA ARG A 260 3.25 3.24 1.07
C ARG A 260 3.15 3.81 2.47
N TYR A 261 4.23 4.37 2.99
CA TYR A 261 4.23 5.10 4.26
C TYR A 261 4.52 6.58 4.06
N GLN A 262 3.97 7.40 4.95
CA GLN A 262 4.19 8.84 5.02
C GLN A 262 4.34 9.28 6.48
N VAL A 263 5.39 10.04 6.77
CA VAL A 263 5.71 10.54 8.11
C VAL A 263 5.52 12.06 8.14
N HIS A 264 4.60 12.52 8.96
CA HIS A 264 4.28 13.95 9.12
C HIS A 264 4.64 14.45 10.51
N VAL A 265 5.22 15.65 10.61
CA VAL A 265 5.38 16.34 11.90
C VAL A 265 4.06 17.02 12.25
N ARG A 266 3.41 16.59 13.33
CA ARG A 266 2.04 17.01 13.71
C ARG A 266 1.90 18.52 13.86
N CYS A 267 2.85 19.19 14.52
CA CYS A 267 2.74 20.62 14.83
C CYS A 267 2.88 21.54 13.61
N ARG A 268 3.42 21.04 12.48
CA ARG A 268 3.64 21.82 11.27
C ARG A 268 2.90 21.27 10.04
N GLY A 269 2.33 20.08 10.14
CA GLY A 269 1.73 19.38 9.00
C GLY A 269 2.73 19.05 7.88
N VAL A 270 4.03 19.07 8.17
CA VAL A 270 5.10 18.90 7.18
C VAL A 270 5.39 17.41 6.99
N LEU A 271 5.37 16.96 5.74
CA LEU A 271 5.83 15.63 5.34
C LEU A 271 7.36 15.59 5.39
N THR A 272 7.91 14.66 6.18
CA THR A 272 9.35 14.56 6.48
C THR A 272 9.98 13.29 5.95
N ALA A 273 9.20 12.23 5.80
CA ALA A 273 9.59 11.04 5.06
C ALA A 273 8.42 10.45 4.29
N LYS A 274 8.72 9.85 3.13
CA LYS A 274 7.79 9.07 2.32
C LYS A 274 8.58 7.93 1.70
N GLY A 275 7.96 6.77 1.55
CA GLY A 275 8.60 5.63 0.89
C GLY A 275 7.64 4.45 0.72
N TYR A 276 8.19 3.38 0.17
CA TYR A 276 7.48 2.15 -0.13
C TYR A 276 8.23 0.93 0.41
N LEU A 277 7.46 -0.06 0.86
CA LEU A 277 7.95 -1.42 1.11
C LEU A 277 7.21 -2.41 0.20
N LEU A 278 7.89 -3.45 -0.23
CA LEU A 278 7.35 -4.51 -1.09
C LEU A 278 7.81 -5.87 -0.61
N GLY A 279 6.96 -6.87 -0.74
CA GLY A 279 7.29 -8.27 -0.53
C GLY A 279 6.29 -9.21 -1.18
#